data_AF-A0A1A9VB47-F1
#
_entry.id   AF-A0A1A9VB47-F1
#
_cell.length_a   1.000
_cell.length_b   1.000
_cell.length_c   1.000
_cell.angle_alpha   90.00
_cell.angle_beta   90.00
_cell.angle_gamma   90.00
#
_symmetry.space_group_name_H-M   'P 1'
#
loop_
_entity.id
_entity.type
_entity.pdbx_description
1 polymer ?
#
loop_
_entity_poly.entity_id
_entity_poly.type
_entity_poly.pdbx_seq_one_letter_code
_entity_poly.pdbx_strand_id
1 'polypeptide(L)'
;MVTVAQASKERGQVILAGDPHQLQAVVINKHALERGFSLSFLERILSRAPYVRNVDSFPLTCGFDPRLVTKLLYNYRTLPSTLNVYNELFYNAELVPMIREENSREAKMLKQLDDRLPQSPN
;
A
#
# COMPACT_ATOMS: atom_id res chain seq x y z
N MET A 1 -18.25 -6.71 -11.68
CA MET A 1 -17.03 -7.03 -12.45
C MET A 1 -16.80 -5.85 -13.38
N VAL A 2 -15.70 -5.11 -13.22
CA VAL A 2 -15.36 -4.04 -14.16
C VAL A 2 -14.82 -4.71 -15.42
N THR A 3 -15.48 -4.52 -16.57
CA THR A 3 -15.04 -5.06 -17.86
C THR A 3 -13.88 -4.21 -18.39
N VAL A 4 -12.68 -4.42 -17.82
CA VAL A 4 -11.42 -3.78 -18.27
C VAL A 4 -11.20 -3.99 -19.77
N ALA A 5 -11.67 -5.12 -20.31
CA ALA A 5 -11.60 -5.46 -21.73
C ALA A 5 -12.40 -4.53 -22.67
N GLN A 6 -13.26 -3.64 -22.16
CA GLN A 6 -14.05 -2.71 -22.97
C GLN A 6 -13.50 -1.27 -22.99
N ALA A 7 -12.30 -1.04 -22.45
CA ALA A 7 -11.75 0.31 -22.35
C ALA A 7 -11.64 1.04 -23.71
N SER A 8 -11.35 0.32 -24.81
CA SER A 8 -11.41 0.86 -26.18
C SER A 8 -11.25 -0.24 -27.23
N LYS A 9 -11.80 -0.04 -28.43
CA LYS A 9 -11.61 -0.94 -29.58
C LYS A 9 -10.33 -0.66 -30.38
N GLU A 10 -9.73 0.53 -30.23
CA GLU A 10 -8.57 0.94 -31.03
C GLU A 10 -7.33 1.19 -30.16
N ARG A 11 -7.46 2.02 -29.12
CA ARG A 11 -6.41 2.31 -28.13
C ARG A 11 -7.05 2.67 -26.79
N GLY A 12 -6.68 1.95 -25.73
CA GLY A 12 -7.17 2.20 -24.38
C GLY A 12 -6.07 1.92 -23.38
N GLN A 13 -6.02 2.72 -22.32
CA GLN A 13 -5.12 2.53 -21.19
C GLN A 13 -5.95 2.44 -19.92
N VAL A 14 -5.61 1.49 -19.06
CA VAL A 14 -6.25 1.32 -17.76
C VAL A 14 -5.17 1.42 -16.70
N ILE A 15 -5.35 2.35 -15.76
CA ILE A 15 -4.47 2.55 -14.62
C ILE A 15 -5.23 2.09 -13.39
N LEU A 16 -4.64 1.16 -12.64
CA LEU A 16 -5.15 0.69 -11.36
C LEU A 16 -4.29 1.31 -10.26
N ALA A 17 -4.95 1.86 -9.25
CA ALA A 17 -4.29 2.42 -8.07
C ALA A 17 -4.98 1.87 -6.82
N GLY A 18 -4.18 1.58 -5.80
CA GLY A 18 -4.64 1.00 -4.55
C GLY A 18 -3.49 0.36 -3.79
N ASP A 19 -3.81 -0.24 -2.65
CA ASP A 19 -2.85 -0.90 -1.78
C ASP A 19 -3.41 -2.25 -1.31
N PRO A 20 -2.84 -3.38 -1.78
CA PRO A 20 -3.28 -4.71 -1.37
C PRO A 20 -3.17 -5.02 0.13
N HIS A 21 -2.38 -4.24 0.89
CA HIS A 21 -2.25 -4.42 2.35
C HIS A 21 -3.36 -3.68 3.14
N GLN A 22 -4.26 -2.98 2.47
CA GLN A 22 -5.39 -2.28 3.10
C GLN A 22 -6.68 -3.10 3.01
N LEU A 23 -7.82 -2.45 3.29
CA LEU A 23 -9.11 -3.11 3.35
C LEU A 23 -9.52 -3.69 2.00
N GLN A 24 -9.94 -4.95 2.03
CA GLN A 24 -10.46 -5.68 0.88
C GLN A 24 -11.94 -5.39 0.65
N ALA A 25 -12.46 -5.83 -0.51
CA ALA A 25 -13.88 -5.71 -0.80
C ALA A 25 -14.72 -6.49 0.22
N VAL A 26 -15.78 -5.86 0.73
CA VAL A 26 -16.73 -6.51 1.63
C VAL A 26 -17.57 -7.51 0.84
N VAL A 27 -17.48 -8.78 1.19
CA VAL A 27 -18.26 -9.86 0.57
C VAL A 27 -19.21 -10.46 1.61
N ILE A 28 -20.50 -10.16 1.48
CA ILE A 28 -21.54 -10.61 2.43
C ILE A 28 -21.83 -12.10 2.26
N ASN A 29 -21.81 -12.60 1.02
CA ASN A 29 -22.11 -13.99 0.73
C ASN A 29 -20.91 -14.90 1.04
N LYS A 30 -21.08 -15.83 1.98
CA LYS A 30 -20.02 -16.76 2.41
C LYS A 30 -19.44 -17.59 1.26
N HIS A 31 -20.28 -18.12 0.37
CA HIS A 31 -19.81 -18.91 -0.77
C HIS A 31 -18.98 -18.08 -1.77
N ALA A 32 -19.31 -16.81 -1.95
CA ALA A 32 -18.52 -15.90 -2.77
C ALA A 32 -17.16 -15.59 -2.12
N LEU A 33 -17.14 -15.40 -0.79
CA LEU A 33 -15.90 -15.19 -0.04
C LEU A 33 -14.97 -16.40 -0.16
N GLU A 34 -15.50 -17.62 0.03
CA GLU A 34 -14.76 -18.89 -0.13
C GLU A 34 -14.21 -19.07 -1.56
N ARG A 35 -14.85 -18.45 -2.56
CA ARG A 35 -14.39 -18.45 -3.96
C ARG A 35 -13.47 -17.28 -4.31
N GLY A 36 -13.01 -16.52 -3.33
CA GLY A 36 -12.02 -15.45 -3.51
C GLY A 36 -12.58 -14.17 -4.12
N PHE A 37 -13.87 -13.88 -3.97
CA PHE A 37 -14.50 -12.67 -4.53
C PHE A 37 -14.05 -11.39 -3.81
N SER A 38 -13.43 -11.51 -2.62
CA SER A 38 -12.81 -10.40 -1.91
C SER A 38 -11.48 -9.96 -2.54
N LEU A 39 -10.84 -10.84 -3.33
CA LEU A 39 -9.56 -10.57 -3.97
C LEU A 39 -9.73 -9.52 -5.07
N SER A 40 -9.13 -8.35 -4.85
CA SER A 40 -9.19 -7.25 -5.82
C SER A 40 -8.53 -7.62 -7.15
N PHE A 41 -8.91 -6.94 -8.23
CA PHE A 41 -8.25 -7.14 -9.52
C PHE A 41 -6.77 -6.73 -9.48
N LEU A 42 -6.45 -5.64 -8.77
CA LEU A 42 -5.07 -5.17 -8.57
C LEU A 42 -4.21 -6.26 -7.92
N GLU A 43 -4.65 -6.82 -6.80
CA GLU A 43 -3.91 -7.87 -6.11
C GLU A 43 -3.76 -9.14 -6.96
N ARG A 44 -4.80 -9.51 -7.70
CA ARG A 44 -4.75 -10.66 -8.61
C ARG A 44 -3.71 -10.49 -9.71
N ILE A 45 -3.56 -9.29 -10.28
CA ILE A 45 -2.57 -9.07 -11.33
C ILE A 45 -1.15 -9.03 -10.77
N LEU A 46 -0.94 -8.44 -9.58
CA LEU A 46 0.38 -8.35 -8.94
C LEU A 46 1.00 -9.70 -8.56
N SER A 47 0.22 -10.78 -8.56
CA SER A 47 0.70 -12.16 -8.37
C SER A 47 0.96 -12.92 -9.68
N ARG A 48 0.86 -12.26 -10.85
CA ARG A 48 0.95 -12.90 -12.17
C ARG A 48 1.92 -12.17 -13.07
N ALA A 49 2.59 -12.90 -13.95
CA ALA A 49 3.40 -12.30 -15.00
C ALA A 49 2.53 -11.42 -15.93
N PRO A 50 3.04 -10.28 -16.42
CA PRO A 50 4.38 -9.71 -16.16
C PRO A 50 4.48 -8.81 -14.91
N TYR A 51 3.43 -8.70 -14.08
CA TYR A 51 3.35 -7.78 -12.94
C TYR A 51 3.91 -8.33 -11.62
N VAL A 52 4.29 -9.61 -11.59
CA VAL A 52 4.82 -10.29 -10.39
C VAL A 52 6.14 -9.68 -9.94
N ARG A 53 6.32 -9.55 -8.62
CA ARG A 53 7.56 -9.04 -8.02
C ARG A 53 8.73 -10.01 -8.26
N ASN A 54 9.83 -9.50 -8.78
CA ASN A 54 11.10 -10.17 -8.97
C ASN A 54 12.25 -9.20 -8.60
N VAL A 55 12.80 -9.39 -7.40
CA VAL A 55 13.85 -8.51 -6.85
C VAL A 55 15.18 -8.67 -7.62
N ASP A 56 15.48 -9.86 -8.12
CA ASP A 56 16.71 -10.14 -8.87
C ASP A 56 16.70 -9.41 -10.23
N SER A 57 15.54 -9.34 -10.87
CA SER A 57 15.39 -8.68 -12.18
C SER A 57 15.24 -7.16 -12.07
N PHE A 58 14.62 -6.68 -10.99
CA PHE A 58 14.27 -5.26 -10.81
C PHE A 58 14.71 -4.69 -9.44
N PRO A 59 16.01 -4.74 -9.11
CA PRO A 59 16.50 -4.40 -7.76
C PRO A 59 16.29 -2.92 -7.37
N LEU A 60 16.18 -2.02 -8.35
CA LEU A 60 16.07 -0.58 -8.11
C LEU A 60 14.62 -0.07 -8.02
N THR A 61 13.64 -0.92 -8.30
CA THR A 61 12.22 -0.54 -8.45
C THR A 61 11.33 -1.43 -7.59
N CYS A 62 11.77 -1.71 -6.36
CA CYS A 62 11.07 -2.55 -5.38
C CYS A 62 10.75 -3.96 -5.90
N GLY A 63 11.52 -4.48 -6.86
CA GLY A 63 11.29 -5.76 -7.50
C GLY A 63 10.21 -5.74 -8.58
N PHE A 64 9.76 -4.59 -9.08
CA PHE A 64 8.76 -4.53 -10.14
C PHE A 64 9.30 -3.91 -11.43
N ASP A 65 8.78 -4.34 -12.58
CA ASP A 65 9.03 -3.66 -13.85
C ASP A 65 8.45 -2.23 -13.80
N PRO A 66 9.29 -1.18 -13.87
CA PRO A 66 8.82 0.20 -13.73
C PRO A 66 7.88 0.66 -14.84
N ARG A 67 7.83 -0.08 -15.96
CA ARG A 67 6.90 0.20 -17.06
C ARG A 67 5.47 -0.25 -16.73
N LEU A 68 5.31 -1.13 -15.74
CA LEU A 68 4.04 -1.80 -15.43
C LEU A 68 3.50 -1.46 -14.05
N VAL A 69 4.38 -1.40 -13.04
CA VAL A 69 4.00 -1.14 -11.65
C VAL A 69 4.91 -0.08 -11.08
N THR A 70 4.31 0.90 -10.39
CA THR A 70 5.03 1.93 -9.66
C THR A 70 4.58 1.89 -8.21
N LYS A 71 5.53 1.70 -7.28
CA LYS A 71 5.28 1.79 -5.85
C LYS A 71 5.62 3.20 -5.37
N LEU A 72 4.69 3.86 -4.67
CA LEU A 72 4.92 5.17 -4.06
C LEU A 72 5.51 4.96 -2.65
N LEU A 73 6.73 5.43 -2.42
CA LEU A 73 7.48 5.16 -1.19
C LEU A 73 7.41 6.29 -0.17
N TYR A 74 7.26 7.53 -0.61
CA TYR A 74 7.31 8.70 0.25
C TYR A 74 5.98 8.90 0.99
N ASN A 75 6.03 8.80 2.32
CA ASN A 75 4.90 9.02 3.20
C ASN A 75 4.95 10.43 3.79
N TYR A 76 3.92 11.23 3.49
CA TYR A 76 3.80 12.63 3.92
C TYR A 76 2.75 12.83 5.03
N ARG A 77 2.28 11.75 5.66
CA ARG A 77 1.20 11.78 6.65
C ARG A 77 1.67 11.48 8.06
N THR A 78 2.59 10.54 8.19
CA THR A 78 2.87 9.88 9.46
C THR A 78 4.29 10.22 9.93
N LEU A 79 4.46 10.40 11.24
CA LEU A 79 5.77 10.55 11.87
C LEU A 79 6.61 9.27 11.71
N PRO A 80 7.95 9.36 11.56
CA PRO A 80 8.84 8.22 11.42
C PRO A 80 8.59 7.08 12.41
N SER A 81 8.53 7.37 13.70
CA SER A 81 8.26 6.42 14.80
C SER A 81 6.97 5.61 14.61
N THR A 82 5.89 6.25 14.16
CA THR A 82 4.63 5.55 13.88
C THR A 82 4.67 4.80 12.55
N LEU A 83 5.30 5.39 11.52
CA LEU A 83 5.40 4.77 10.20
C LEU A 83 6.21 3.48 10.25
N ASN A 84 7.30 3.45 11.04
CA ASN A 84 8.27 2.36 11.04
C ASN A 84 7.62 1.00 11.34
N VAL A 85 6.70 0.95 12.31
CA VAL A 85 5.99 -0.26 12.71
C VAL A 85 5.24 -0.88 11.52
N TYR A 86 4.41 -0.09 10.83
CA TYR A 86 3.64 -0.60 9.69
C TYR A 86 4.53 -0.84 8.46
N ASN A 87 5.60 -0.07 8.31
CA ASN A 87 6.56 -0.20 7.22
C ASN A 87 7.27 -1.55 7.25
N GLU A 88 7.73 -1.96 8.44
CA GLU A 88 8.34 -3.27 8.67
C GLU A 88 7.34 -4.41 8.46
N LEU A 89 6.12 -4.28 9.01
CA LEU A 89 5.12 -5.34 8.94
C LEU A 89 4.56 -5.60 7.53
N PHE A 90 4.37 -4.55 6.72
CA PHE A 90 3.59 -4.65 5.47
C PHE A 90 4.34 -4.21 4.22
N TYR A 91 5.42 -3.43 4.34
CA TYR A 91 6.03 -2.76 3.18
C TYR A 91 7.52 -3.04 3.01
N ASN A 92 8.05 -4.09 3.64
CA ASN A 92 9.46 -4.51 3.57
C ASN A 92 10.44 -3.40 3.99
N ALA A 93 10.02 -2.53 4.92
CA ALA A 93 10.79 -1.35 5.34
C ALA A 93 11.14 -0.37 4.19
N GLU A 94 10.40 -0.39 3.07
CA GLU A 94 10.69 0.42 1.88
C GLU A 94 10.12 1.85 1.95
N LEU A 95 9.12 2.12 2.82
CA LEU A 95 8.51 3.46 2.92
C LEU A 95 9.48 4.47 3.56
N VAL A 96 9.42 5.71 3.08
CA VAL A 96 10.28 6.81 3.52
C VAL A 96 9.41 7.89 4.20
N PRO A 97 9.61 8.17 5.51
CA PRO A 97 8.89 9.25 6.16
C PRO A 97 9.43 10.61 5.71
N MET A 98 8.53 11.51 5.35
CA MET A 98 8.87 12.88 4.93
C MET A 98 8.56 13.93 6.00
N ILE A 99 7.93 13.53 7.10
CA ILE A 99 7.64 14.39 8.24
C ILE A 99 8.79 14.31 9.25
N ARG A 100 9.23 15.46 9.77
CA ARG A 100 10.24 15.56 10.83
C ARG A 100 9.63 15.35 12.21
N GLU A 101 10.33 14.67 13.11
CA GLU A 101 9.82 14.38 14.46
C GLU A 101 9.90 15.57 15.42
N GLU A 102 10.76 16.54 15.16
CA GLU A 102 11.06 17.57 16.15
C GLU A 102 10.14 18.78 16.01
N ASN A 103 9.83 19.18 14.77
CA ASN A 103 9.23 20.48 14.48
C ASN A 103 8.01 20.47 13.55
N SER A 104 7.48 19.29 13.22
CA SER A 104 6.26 19.15 12.41
C SER A 104 4.98 19.48 13.21
N ARG A 105 3.87 19.66 12.48
CA ARG A 105 2.55 19.86 13.08
C ARG A 105 2.10 18.61 13.83
N GLU A 106 2.36 17.44 13.26
CA GLU A 106 2.02 16.13 13.76
C GLU A 106 2.75 15.84 15.07
N ALA A 107 4.06 16.14 15.13
CA ALA A 107 4.84 16.01 16.35
C ALA A 107 4.32 16.92 17.48
N LYS A 108 3.97 18.17 17.15
CA LYS A 108 3.39 19.10 18.14
C LYS A 108 2.04 18.60 18.65
N MET A 109 1.19 18.07 17.75
CA MET A 109 -0.10 17.49 18.13
C MET A 109 0.07 16.28 19.03
N LEU A 110 1.03 15.39 18.73
CA LEU A 110 1.30 14.22 19.57
C LEU A 110 1.78 14.62 20.97
N LYS A 111 2.68 15.61 21.06
CA LYS A 111 3.13 16.17 22.35
C LYS A 111 1.98 16.75 23.18
N GLN A 112 0.97 17.36 22.55
CA GLN A 112 -0.22 17.87 23.27
C GLN A 112 -1.12 16.76 23.81
N LEU A 113 -0.99 15.54 23.29
CA LEU A 113 -1.77 14.38 23.72
C LEU A 113 -1.00 13.50 24.72
N ASP A 114 0.27 13.82 25.01
CA ASP A 114 1.16 12.98 25.82
C ASP A 114 0.59 12.68 27.22
N ASP A 115 0.05 13.72 27.88
CA ASP A 115 -0.62 13.59 29.19
C ASP A 115 -1.89 12.71 29.16
N ARG A 116 -2.43 12.42 27.97
CA ARG A 116 -3.64 11.60 27.77
C ARG A 116 -3.33 10.20 27.27
N LEU A 117 -2.10 9.93 26.84
CA LEU A 117 -1.71 8.62 26.33
C LEU A 117 -1.23 7.72 27.48
N PRO A 118 -1.52 6.41 27.40
CA PRO A 118 -0.98 5.46 28.35
C PRO A 118 0.55 5.49 28.30
N GLN A 119 1.17 5.67 29.47
CA GLN A 119 2.62 5.71 29.57
C GLN A 119 3.20 4.33 29.28
N SER A 120 4.21 4.29 28.43
CA SER A 120 4.95 3.04 28.19
C SER A 120 5.53 2.54 29.51
N PRO A 121 5.42 1.24 29.82
CA PRO A 121 6.10 0.69 30.98
C PRO A 121 7.61 0.94 30.86
N ASN A 122 8.21 1.38 31.98
CA ASN A 122 9.65 1.57 32.13
C ASN A 122 10.45 0.29 31.86
#